data_AF-W9I8V3-F1
#
_entry.id   AF-W9I8V3-F1
#
_cell.length_a   1.000
_cell.length_b   1.000
_cell.length_c   1.000
_cell.angle_alpha   90.00
_cell.angle_beta   90.00
_cell.angle_gamma   90.00
#
_symmetry.space_group_name_H-M   'P 1'
#
loop_
_entity.id
_entity.type
_entity.pdbx_description
1 polymer ?
#
loop_
_entity_poly.entity_id
_entity_poly.type
_entity_poly.pdbx_seq_one_letter_code
_entity_poly.pdbx_strand_id
1 'polypeptide(L)'
;MPESADFLRIQSGVYQKVFRSFFARECECPRSCKIAEPEHAHTLQERIEYIQRSLPPVHSIFDDLGAQTRNPHSSFSRWESFLSDQPSETLSFRKTQASLIPEPVTITRQWDVDSIWFGAKTLSAIRPPNQFRLSFFPSHKSNISTNQIIQPHGLDLAHTRHTSLGSFSTGNVCFNVIVFFPNGSRSPAPASMNSLSLDRFRDLRFLVHMTLFMQNLVPTRRIRELVVGSPDDESRTFRLAYSVTAEFLSRFWASVVQKANLHRIETRRGETVAYYQNPRLLFQAHDLKNVFARPSLQESLVLFRDYILAGLDPEQLALQSCWLDVGMRDHVSRQRHGQTPSQNDQQSHHEPWTLLWKSACCRHLHGRLSAIAPEAPLDAKYYRSSLLRDAGIYYAKAKSTKSSDPGHPEFNSQGIIRAKAYNCKKELFGVIFNDYKLFSSGSLPLLAFDEGMFNDLAGMNRNRQRAFTPQLSRSHIKRAWEANKRHLRAISSARRYPNFGIRKEVTFRLDVILATLADGAFQPDQATHTGPMMQEVMLDPTSDTQHYPF
;
A
#
# COMPACT_ATOMS: atom_id res chain seq x y z
N MET A 1 -12.39 25.43 24.76
CA MET A 1 -12.19 24.47 23.67
C MET A 1 -13.45 23.63 23.41
N PRO A 2 -14.60 24.21 23.00
CA PRO A 2 -15.80 23.43 22.65
C PRO A 2 -15.70 22.79 21.25
N GLU A 3 -15.11 23.52 20.29
CA GLU A 3 -15.05 23.13 18.87
C GLU A 3 -14.29 21.81 18.61
N SER A 4 -13.24 21.52 19.38
CA SER A 4 -12.48 20.26 19.23
C SER A 4 -13.27 19.04 19.71
N ALA A 5 -14.11 19.19 20.75
CA ALA A 5 -14.91 18.09 21.27
C ALA A 5 -16.09 17.78 20.33
N ASP A 6 -16.72 18.83 19.80
CA ASP A 6 -17.80 18.70 18.82
C ASP A 6 -17.34 18.02 17.53
N PHE A 7 -16.16 18.39 17.02
CA PHE A 7 -15.57 17.70 15.87
C PHE A 7 -15.38 16.20 16.16
N LEU A 8 -14.72 15.85 17.27
CA LEU A 8 -14.42 14.46 17.61
C LEU A 8 -15.70 13.62 17.68
N ARG A 9 -16.77 14.16 18.27
CA ARG A 9 -18.06 13.49 18.36
C ARG A 9 -18.68 13.26 16.97
N ILE A 10 -18.75 14.30 16.13
CA ILE A 10 -19.34 14.22 14.79
C ILE A 10 -18.55 13.22 13.92
N GLN A 11 -17.23 13.34 13.92
CA GLN A 11 -16.34 12.49 13.13
C GLN A 11 -16.31 11.04 13.65
N SER A 12 -16.46 10.81 14.95
CA SER A 12 -16.63 9.47 15.51
C SER A 12 -17.92 8.81 14.98
N GLY A 13 -19.01 9.57 14.84
CA GLY A 13 -20.25 9.10 14.21
C GLY A 13 -20.05 8.66 12.75
N VAL A 14 -19.23 9.39 11.99
CA VAL A 14 -18.82 9.00 10.62
C VAL A 14 -18.03 7.69 10.65
N TYR A 15 -17.05 7.57 11.53
CA TYR A 15 -16.21 6.37 11.64
C TYR A 15 -17.03 5.14 12.05
N GLN A 16 -17.97 5.27 12.99
CA GLN A 16 -18.90 4.20 13.34
C GLN A 16 -19.74 3.76 12.13
N LYS A 17 -20.27 4.69 11.33
CA LYS A 17 -21.00 4.36 10.09
C LYS A 17 -20.10 3.63 9.08
N VAL A 18 -18.82 4.00 8.99
CA VAL A 18 -17.83 3.28 8.15
C VAL A 18 -17.58 1.87 8.66
N PHE A 19 -17.38 1.67 9.96
CA PHE A 19 -17.22 0.33 10.56
C PHE A 19 -18.44 -0.55 10.32
N ARG A 20 -19.65 -0.01 10.46
CA ARG A 20 -20.89 -0.76 10.22
C ARG A 20 -21.13 -1.06 8.74
N SER A 21 -20.90 -0.09 7.85
CA SER A 21 -21.28 -0.19 6.44
C SER A 21 -20.17 -0.74 5.56
N PHE A 22 -18.97 -0.16 5.62
CA PHE A 22 -17.88 -0.54 4.75
C PHE A 22 -17.30 -1.89 5.15
N PHE A 23 -17.10 -2.12 6.45
CA PHE A 23 -16.58 -3.39 6.95
C PHE A 23 -17.67 -4.45 7.17
N ALA A 24 -18.91 -4.19 6.72
CA ALA A 24 -19.99 -5.18 6.70
C ALA A 24 -19.53 -6.49 6.02
N ARG A 25 -20.07 -7.59 6.54
CA ARG A 25 -19.86 -8.95 6.03
C ARG A 25 -20.67 -9.17 4.76
N GLU A 26 -21.94 -8.81 4.83
CA GLU A 26 -22.90 -8.92 3.74
C GLU A 26 -22.94 -7.64 2.90
N CYS A 27 -23.45 -7.78 1.68
CA CYS A 27 -23.63 -6.71 0.72
C CYS A 27 -25.12 -6.56 0.41
N GLU A 28 -25.67 -5.38 0.68
CA GLU A 28 -27.08 -5.03 0.43
C GLU A 28 -27.31 -4.51 -1.00
N CYS A 29 -26.42 -4.84 -1.95
CA CYS A 29 -26.61 -4.38 -3.32
C CYS A 29 -27.83 -5.07 -3.96
N PRO A 30 -28.61 -4.36 -4.80
CA PRO A 30 -29.69 -4.99 -5.55
C PRO A 30 -29.15 -6.20 -6.33
N ARG A 31 -29.79 -7.36 -6.18
CA ARG A 31 -29.39 -8.61 -6.87
C ARG A 31 -29.35 -8.47 -8.40
N SER A 32 -29.96 -7.41 -8.96
CA SER A 32 -29.84 -6.97 -10.35
C SER A 32 -28.43 -6.51 -10.76
N CYS A 33 -27.49 -6.39 -9.82
CA CYS A 33 -26.05 -6.27 -10.12
C CYS A 33 -25.43 -7.53 -10.77
N LYS A 34 -26.22 -8.61 -10.97
CA LYS A 34 -25.89 -9.71 -11.88
C LYS A 34 -25.77 -9.14 -13.31
N ILE A 35 -24.56 -8.81 -13.72
CA ILE A 35 -24.25 -8.51 -15.12
C ILE A 35 -24.77 -9.70 -15.94
N ALA A 36 -25.58 -9.43 -16.98
CA ALA A 36 -26.09 -10.46 -17.86
C ALA A 36 -24.92 -11.33 -18.33
N GLU A 37 -25.07 -12.64 -18.16
CA GLU A 37 -24.03 -13.60 -18.50
C GLU A 37 -23.96 -13.67 -20.03
N PRO A 38 -22.85 -13.22 -20.67
CA PRO A 38 -22.65 -13.46 -22.08
C PRO A 38 -22.68 -14.97 -22.32
N GLU A 39 -23.35 -15.39 -23.39
CA GLU A 39 -23.49 -16.80 -23.76
C GLU A 39 -22.12 -17.52 -23.78
N HIS A 40 -21.07 -16.81 -24.23
CA HIS A 40 -19.72 -17.33 -24.44
C HIS A 40 -18.76 -17.12 -23.24
N ALA A 41 -19.25 -16.92 -22.01
CA ALA A 41 -18.35 -16.80 -20.85
C ALA A 41 -17.87 -18.17 -20.33
N HIS A 42 -16.56 -18.33 -20.12
CA HIS A 42 -15.96 -19.58 -19.62
C HIS A 42 -15.92 -19.66 -18.08
N THR A 43 -16.08 -20.86 -17.52
CA THR A 43 -15.57 -21.21 -16.18
C THR A 43 -14.04 -21.19 -16.16
N LEU A 44 -13.44 -21.17 -14.98
CA LEU A 44 -11.98 -21.33 -14.84
C LEU A 44 -11.50 -22.64 -15.47
N GLN A 45 -12.25 -23.73 -15.28
CA GLN A 45 -11.92 -25.03 -15.85
C GLN A 45 -12.00 -25.02 -17.39
N GLU A 46 -13.10 -24.54 -17.96
CA GLU A 46 -13.27 -24.39 -19.42
C GLU A 46 -12.16 -23.55 -20.03
N ARG A 47 -11.72 -22.50 -19.33
CA ARG A 47 -10.59 -21.67 -19.76
C ARG A 47 -9.26 -22.41 -19.70
N ILE A 48 -9.01 -23.18 -18.66
CA ILE A 48 -7.81 -24.02 -18.56
C ILE A 48 -7.80 -25.02 -19.72
N GLU A 49 -8.91 -25.69 -19.96
CA GLU A 49 -9.05 -26.65 -21.06
C GLU A 49 -8.85 -25.98 -22.43
N TYR A 50 -9.45 -24.81 -22.64
CA TYR A 50 -9.22 -24.01 -23.85
C TYR A 50 -7.74 -23.69 -24.03
N ILE A 51 -7.08 -23.16 -22.98
CA ILE A 51 -5.65 -22.84 -23.03
C ILE A 51 -4.81 -24.10 -23.30
N GLN A 52 -5.11 -25.22 -22.65
CA GLN A 52 -4.40 -26.49 -22.87
C GLN A 52 -4.57 -27.03 -24.29
N ARG A 53 -5.74 -26.85 -24.91
CA ARG A 53 -5.99 -27.23 -26.30
C ARG A 53 -5.36 -26.26 -27.30
N SER A 54 -5.30 -24.97 -26.95
CA SER A 54 -4.79 -23.91 -27.82
C SER A 54 -3.26 -23.75 -27.77
N LEU A 55 -2.63 -24.08 -26.64
CA LEU A 55 -1.18 -24.00 -26.48
C LEU A 55 -0.52 -25.28 -27.01
N PRO A 56 0.35 -25.20 -28.02
CA PRO A 56 1.16 -26.35 -28.40
C PRO A 56 2.13 -26.71 -27.25
N PRO A 57 2.52 -28.00 -27.13
CA PRO A 57 3.42 -28.43 -26.06
C PRO A 57 4.74 -27.64 -26.06
N VAL A 58 5.26 -27.27 -24.89
CA VAL A 58 6.49 -26.46 -24.78
C VAL A 58 7.69 -27.08 -25.50
N HIS A 59 7.75 -28.42 -25.58
CA HIS A 59 8.81 -29.13 -26.31
C HIS A 59 8.71 -28.92 -27.83
N SER A 60 7.50 -28.78 -28.40
CA SER A 60 7.32 -28.51 -29.83
C SER A 60 7.78 -27.10 -30.25
N ILE A 61 8.15 -26.23 -29.31
CA ILE A 61 8.75 -24.92 -29.58
C ILE A 61 10.24 -25.08 -29.98
N PHE A 62 10.90 -26.10 -29.42
CA PHE A 62 12.33 -26.32 -29.57
C PHE A 62 12.67 -27.57 -30.39
N ASP A 63 11.75 -28.53 -30.50
CA ASP A 63 11.96 -29.77 -31.25
C ASP A 63 11.94 -29.57 -32.78
N ASP A 64 11.23 -28.56 -33.28
CA ASP A 64 11.18 -28.22 -34.72
C ASP A 64 12.46 -27.53 -35.23
N LEU A 65 13.47 -27.30 -34.39
CA LEU A 65 14.79 -26.86 -34.85
C LEU A 65 15.57 -27.96 -35.58
N GLY A 66 15.16 -29.23 -35.45
CA GLY A 66 15.83 -30.39 -36.05
C GLY A 66 15.27 -30.86 -37.40
N ALA A 67 14.05 -30.45 -37.78
CA ALA A 67 13.40 -30.90 -39.01
C ALA A 67 13.20 -29.74 -39.99
N GLN A 68 13.89 -29.83 -41.12
CA GLN A 68 13.87 -28.85 -42.21
C GLN A 68 12.44 -28.46 -42.62
N THR A 69 12.25 -27.17 -42.93
CA THR A 69 11.15 -26.59 -43.74
C THR A 69 9.74 -26.41 -43.13
N ARG A 70 9.62 -25.90 -41.90
CA ARG A 70 8.42 -25.08 -41.55
C ARG A 70 8.81 -23.70 -41.08
N ASN A 71 8.20 -22.70 -41.71
CA ASN A 71 8.49 -21.29 -41.59
C ASN A 71 8.41 -20.84 -40.11
N PRO A 72 9.51 -20.41 -39.46
CA PRO A 72 9.52 -19.96 -38.06
C PRO A 72 8.47 -18.89 -37.78
N HIS A 73 8.16 -18.06 -38.79
CA HIS A 73 7.10 -17.07 -38.75
C HIS A 73 5.70 -17.65 -38.47
N SER A 74 5.42 -18.91 -38.84
CA SER A 74 4.11 -19.55 -38.66
C SER A 74 3.89 -20.11 -37.25
N SER A 75 4.93 -20.61 -36.60
CA SER A 75 4.88 -21.05 -35.20
C SER A 75 4.88 -19.83 -34.26
N PHE A 76 5.68 -18.81 -34.56
CA PHE A 76 5.66 -17.55 -33.82
C PHE A 76 4.33 -16.80 -34.00
N SER A 77 3.72 -16.79 -35.20
CA SER A 77 2.44 -16.09 -35.42
C SER A 77 1.26 -16.71 -34.66
N ARG A 78 1.24 -18.04 -34.46
CA ARG A 78 0.22 -18.70 -33.63
C ARG A 78 0.30 -18.27 -32.17
N TRP A 79 1.50 -18.20 -31.61
CA TRP A 79 1.72 -17.69 -30.25
C TRP A 79 1.54 -16.18 -30.17
N GLU A 80 1.94 -15.43 -31.20
CA GLU A 80 1.76 -13.98 -31.28
C GLU A 80 0.28 -13.62 -31.24
N SER A 81 -0.58 -14.27 -32.04
CA SER A 81 -2.03 -14.09 -31.96
C SER A 81 -2.56 -14.48 -30.58
N PHE A 82 -2.21 -15.65 -30.05
CA PHE A 82 -2.68 -16.08 -28.73
C PHE A 82 -2.24 -15.17 -27.56
N LEU A 83 -1.02 -14.62 -27.60
CA LEU A 83 -0.44 -13.78 -26.54
C LEU A 83 -0.79 -12.30 -26.71
N SER A 84 -1.03 -11.85 -27.93
CA SER A 84 -1.33 -10.44 -28.25
C SER A 84 -2.82 -10.15 -28.23
N ASP A 85 -3.65 -11.12 -28.59
CA ASP A 85 -5.10 -10.94 -28.63
C ASP A 85 -5.69 -11.00 -27.23
N GLN A 86 -6.48 -9.99 -26.88
CA GLN A 86 -7.31 -10.06 -25.69
C GLN A 86 -8.31 -11.21 -25.92
N PRO A 87 -8.47 -12.14 -24.97
CA PRO A 87 -9.43 -13.22 -25.14
C PRO A 87 -10.83 -12.69 -25.41
N SER A 88 -11.48 -13.22 -26.45
CA SER A 88 -12.87 -12.92 -26.80
C SER A 88 -13.84 -13.34 -25.68
N GLU A 89 -13.55 -14.46 -25.01
CA GLU A 89 -14.38 -15.02 -23.94
C GLU A 89 -13.85 -14.59 -22.55
N THR A 90 -14.68 -13.85 -21.81
CA THR A 90 -14.36 -13.46 -20.44
C THR A 90 -14.59 -14.60 -19.45
N LEU A 91 -13.73 -14.75 -18.43
CA LEU A 91 -13.98 -15.68 -17.32
C LEU A 91 -15.14 -15.22 -16.42
N SER A 92 -16.07 -16.13 -16.16
CA SER A 92 -17.20 -15.96 -15.23
C SER A 92 -16.89 -16.62 -13.89
N PHE A 93 -16.78 -15.80 -12.85
CA PHE A 93 -16.63 -16.28 -11.48
C PHE A 93 -17.91 -16.96 -10.98
N ARG A 94 -19.07 -16.47 -11.43
CA ARG A 94 -20.37 -17.04 -11.06
C ARG A 94 -20.54 -18.47 -11.59
N LYS A 95 -20.22 -18.72 -12.87
CA LYS A 95 -20.25 -20.08 -13.43
C LYS A 95 -19.24 -20.98 -12.73
N THR A 96 -18.04 -20.48 -12.46
CA THR A 96 -16.99 -21.22 -11.74
C THR A 96 -17.41 -21.57 -10.32
N GLN A 97 -18.09 -20.67 -9.62
CA GLN A 97 -18.64 -20.95 -8.30
C GLN A 97 -19.75 -22.02 -8.36
N ALA A 98 -20.61 -21.97 -9.39
CA ALA A 98 -21.68 -22.95 -9.56
C ALA A 98 -21.17 -24.37 -9.87
N SER A 99 -19.94 -24.54 -10.35
CA SER A 99 -19.29 -25.84 -10.52
C SER A 99 -18.60 -26.38 -9.26
N LEU A 100 -18.54 -25.60 -8.17
CA LEU A 100 -17.96 -26.07 -6.91
C LEU A 100 -18.94 -27.00 -6.19
N ILE A 101 -18.39 -27.92 -5.38
CA ILE A 101 -19.18 -28.76 -4.49
C ILE A 101 -19.94 -27.84 -3.52
N PRO A 102 -21.26 -28.04 -3.31
CA PRO A 102 -22.10 -27.16 -2.49
C PRO A 102 -21.84 -27.27 -0.97
N GLU A 103 -20.62 -27.65 -0.56
CA GLU A 103 -20.26 -27.71 0.86
C GLU A 103 -20.11 -26.30 1.45
N PRO A 104 -20.52 -26.09 2.71
CA PRO A 104 -20.28 -24.83 3.41
C PRO A 104 -18.78 -24.61 3.63
N VAL A 105 -18.36 -23.36 3.48
CA VAL A 105 -17.01 -22.92 3.83
C VAL A 105 -17.05 -21.99 5.04
N THR A 106 -16.14 -22.21 6.00
CA THR A 106 -16.03 -21.32 7.16
C THR A 106 -15.12 -20.14 6.83
N ILE A 107 -15.62 -18.92 6.91
CA ILE A 107 -14.85 -17.68 6.77
C ILE A 107 -14.54 -17.12 8.15
N THR A 108 -13.28 -16.73 8.38
CA THR A 108 -12.86 -16.02 9.58
C THR A 108 -12.26 -14.65 9.25
N ARG A 109 -12.50 -13.70 10.16
CA ARG A 109 -11.96 -12.34 10.08
C ARG A 109 -10.81 -12.13 11.05
N GLN A 110 -9.83 -11.35 10.63
CA GLN A 110 -8.85 -10.71 11.50
C GLN A 110 -8.86 -9.21 11.28
N TRP A 111 -8.78 -8.44 12.36
CA TRP A 111 -8.56 -7.00 12.36
C TRP A 111 -7.07 -6.70 12.56
N ASP A 112 -6.61 -5.57 12.02
CA ASP A 112 -5.23 -5.12 12.20
C ASP A 112 -5.05 -3.62 11.99
N VAL A 113 -3.86 -3.16 12.37
CA VAL A 113 -3.28 -1.88 11.97
C VAL A 113 -2.17 -2.18 10.97
N ASP A 114 -2.23 -1.60 9.77
CA ASP A 114 -1.23 -1.86 8.72
C ASP A 114 -0.14 -0.79 8.66
N SER A 115 -0.53 0.46 8.85
CA SER A 115 0.36 1.60 8.69
C SER A 115 0.06 2.68 9.71
N ILE A 116 1.10 3.34 10.20
CA ILE A 116 1.05 4.36 11.25
C ILE A 116 1.82 5.58 10.79
N TRP A 117 1.24 6.76 10.97
CA TRP A 117 1.89 8.05 10.75
C TRP A 117 1.70 8.94 11.97
N PHE A 118 2.78 9.39 12.59
CA PHE A 118 2.72 10.35 13.70
C PHE A 118 3.37 11.67 13.32
N GLY A 119 2.57 12.74 13.33
CA GLY A 119 3.07 14.11 13.28
C GLY A 119 3.69 14.49 14.61
N ALA A 120 4.98 14.19 14.80
CA ALA A 120 5.71 14.54 16.01
C ALA A 120 6.10 16.02 16.02
N LYS A 121 5.96 16.68 17.18
CA LYS A 121 6.44 18.05 17.39
C LYS A 121 7.96 18.09 17.56
N THR A 122 8.52 17.03 18.12
CA THR A 122 9.94 16.91 18.51
C THR A 122 10.35 15.43 18.61
N LEU A 123 11.66 15.15 18.56
CA LEU A 123 12.20 13.80 18.80
C LEU A 123 11.98 13.32 20.24
N SER A 124 11.75 14.22 21.19
CA SER A 124 11.41 13.83 22.58
C SER A 124 10.06 13.16 22.72
N ALA A 125 9.27 13.04 21.64
CA ALA A 125 8.15 12.12 21.58
C ALA A 125 8.57 10.66 21.81
N ILE A 126 9.83 10.29 21.59
CA ILE A 126 10.35 8.95 21.87
C ILE A 126 10.71 8.85 23.35
N ARG A 127 10.01 7.98 24.10
CA ARG A 127 10.26 7.78 25.55
C ARG A 127 11.35 6.74 25.83
N PRO A 128 12.05 6.82 26.97
CA PRO A 128 12.84 5.70 27.47
C PRO A 128 11.98 4.43 27.60
N PRO A 129 12.54 3.22 27.40
CA PRO A 129 13.95 2.91 27.11
C PRO A 129 14.31 2.97 25.61
N ASN A 130 13.41 3.48 24.76
CA ASN A 130 13.64 3.53 23.32
C ASN A 130 14.82 4.45 22.97
N GLN A 131 15.53 4.11 21.90
CA GLN A 131 16.67 4.87 21.40
C GLN A 131 16.45 5.29 19.95
N PHE A 132 16.88 6.51 19.63
CA PHE A 132 16.86 6.99 18.25
C PHE A 132 18.17 6.65 17.55
N ARG A 133 18.08 5.95 16.43
CA ARG A 133 19.20 5.62 15.54
C ARG A 133 19.27 6.65 14.42
N LEU A 134 20.11 7.65 14.60
CA LEU A 134 20.41 8.64 13.58
C LEU A 134 21.18 8.01 12.42
N SER A 135 20.73 8.21 11.18
CA SER A 135 21.33 7.65 9.96
C SER A 135 22.09 8.70 9.15
N PHE A 136 23.28 8.34 8.66
CA PHE A 136 24.17 9.28 7.94
C PHE A 136 24.07 9.21 6.42
N PHE A 137 23.59 8.08 5.90
CA PHE A 137 23.32 7.85 4.48
C PHE A 137 22.02 7.05 4.37
N PRO A 138 20.86 7.70 4.57
CA PRO A 138 19.58 7.02 4.41
C PRO A 138 19.47 6.54 2.96
N SER A 139 18.96 5.32 2.77
CA SER A 139 18.70 4.84 1.41
C SER A 139 17.65 5.73 0.75
N HIS A 140 17.85 6.10 -0.52
CA HIS A 140 16.84 6.76 -1.35
C HIS A 140 15.50 6.01 -1.38
N LYS A 141 15.50 4.70 -1.09
CA LYS A 141 14.29 3.85 -0.95
C LYS A 141 13.46 4.14 0.31
N SER A 142 13.98 4.93 1.25
CA SER A 142 13.33 5.28 2.53
C SER A 142 12.53 6.58 2.44
N ASN A 143 12.46 7.19 1.25
CA ASN A 143 11.69 8.41 0.98
C ASN A 143 10.24 8.08 0.65
N ILE A 144 9.35 9.06 0.83
CA ILE A 144 7.92 8.89 0.52
C ILE A 144 7.76 8.85 -1.00
N SER A 145 7.39 7.68 -1.52
CA SER A 145 7.34 7.41 -2.96
C SER A 145 5.99 7.73 -3.61
N THR A 146 4.96 8.08 -2.82
CA THR A 146 3.58 8.17 -3.30
C THR A 146 2.86 9.41 -2.78
N ASN A 147 1.93 9.92 -3.60
CA ASN A 147 1.04 10.99 -3.19
C ASN A 147 0.07 10.49 -2.11
N GLN A 148 0.22 11.00 -0.89
CA GLN A 148 -0.63 10.69 0.25
C GLN A 148 -1.62 11.84 0.44
N ILE A 149 -2.88 11.50 0.70
CA ILE A 149 -3.93 12.49 0.95
C ILE A 149 -3.85 13.06 2.37
N ILE A 150 -3.28 12.31 3.31
CA ILE A 150 -3.03 12.79 4.67
C ILE A 150 -1.94 13.87 4.65
N GLN A 151 -2.13 14.91 5.46
CA GLN A 151 -1.20 16.03 5.55
C GLN A 151 -0.76 16.27 7.00
N PRO A 152 0.07 15.40 7.59
CA PRO A 152 0.68 15.67 8.89
C PRO A 152 1.30 17.07 8.94
N HIS A 153 0.97 17.87 9.96
CA HIS A 153 1.35 19.27 10.10
C HIS A 153 0.91 20.20 8.95
N GLY A 154 -0.12 19.82 8.19
CA GLY A 154 -0.57 20.56 7.00
C GLY A 154 0.37 20.42 5.79
N LEU A 155 1.26 19.41 5.81
CA LEU A 155 2.25 19.23 4.77
C LEU A 155 1.74 18.30 3.66
N ASP A 156 1.84 18.77 2.43
CA ASP A 156 1.79 17.91 1.26
C ASP A 156 3.05 17.03 1.24
N LEU A 157 2.90 15.77 1.62
CA LEU A 157 4.01 14.82 1.74
C LEU A 157 4.71 14.54 0.40
N ALA A 158 4.01 14.69 -0.72
CA ALA A 158 4.56 14.48 -2.05
C ALA A 158 5.42 15.66 -2.50
N HIS A 159 4.97 16.88 -2.24
CA HIS A 159 5.56 18.09 -2.80
C HIS A 159 6.39 18.91 -1.79
N THR A 160 6.40 18.53 -0.51
CA THR A 160 7.31 19.09 0.50
C THR A 160 8.65 18.35 0.54
N ARG A 161 9.75 19.12 0.46
CA ARG A 161 11.12 18.59 0.51
C ARG A 161 11.38 17.84 1.80
N HIS A 162 11.98 16.67 1.71
CA HIS A 162 12.22 15.83 2.89
C HIS A 162 13.46 14.94 2.76
N THR A 163 13.87 14.38 3.89
CA THR A 163 14.86 13.30 3.97
C THR A 163 14.59 12.41 5.18
N SER A 164 15.02 11.15 5.12
CA SER A 164 15.05 10.30 6.30
C SER A 164 16.20 10.72 7.22
N LEU A 165 15.89 10.95 8.48
CA LEU A 165 16.86 11.32 9.52
C LEU A 165 17.39 10.07 10.23
N GLY A 166 16.55 9.06 10.44
CA GLY A 166 16.91 7.87 11.19
C GLY A 166 15.71 7.00 11.51
N SER A 167 15.85 6.16 12.53
CA SER A 167 14.77 5.28 12.97
C SER A 167 14.76 5.09 14.49
N PHE A 168 13.64 4.63 15.03
CA PHE A 168 13.57 4.09 16.40
C PHE A 168 12.67 2.87 16.41
N SER A 169 12.63 2.15 17.51
CA SER A 169 11.72 1.01 17.66
C SER A 169 10.95 1.10 18.96
N THR A 170 9.69 0.68 18.94
CA THR A 170 8.83 0.50 20.12
C THR A 170 7.92 -0.69 19.86
N GLY A 171 7.71 -1.57 20.84
CA GLY A 171 6.80 -2.71 20.70
C GLY A 171 7.10 -3.63 19.51
N ASN A 172 8.39 -3.88 19.20
CA ASN A 172 8.87 -4.61 18.03
C ASN A 172 8.52 -3.99 16.66
N VAL A 173 8.03 -2.75 16.64
CA VAL A 173 7.78 -1.99 15.42
C VAL A 173 8.90 -0.97 15.22
N CYS A 174 9.49 -0.97 14.02
CA CYS A 174 10.50 0.00 13.62
C CYS A 174 9.83 1.18 12.90
N PHE A 175 10.05 2.40 13.40
CA PHE A 175 9.59 3.63 12.79
C PHE A 175 10.74 4.31 12.06
N ASN A 176 10.50 4.70 10.81
CA ASN A 176 11.35 5.64 10.09
C ASN A 176 10.99 7.07 10.54
N VAL A 177 12.00 7.90 10.76
CA VAL A 177 11.85 9.30 11.13
C VAL A 177 12.24 10.15 9.93
N ILE A 178 11.27 10.88 9.41
CA ILE A 178 11.42 11.73 8.23
C ILE A 178 11.32 13.19 8.67
N VAL A 179 12.23 14.03 8.15
CA VAL A 179 12.22 15.47 8.36
C VAL A 179 11.80 16.16 7.08
N PHE A 180 10.80 17.03 7.21
CA PHE A 180 10.27 17.88 6.13
C PHE A 180 10.74 19.32 6.29
N PHE A 181 10.92 20.00 5.16
CA PHE A 181 11.37 21.39 5.07
C PHE A 181 10.33 22.22 4.29
N PRO A 182 9.37 22.85 4.99
CA PRO A 182 8.26 23.57 4.36
C PRO A 182 8.70 24.75 3.46
N ASN A 183 9.84 25.36 3.82
CA ASN A 183 10.43 26.49 3.08
C ASN A 183 11.39 26.04 1.97
N GLY A 184 11.56 24.72 1.79
CA GLY A 184 12.30 24.17 0.66
C GLY A 184 11.59 24.44 -0.67
N SER A 185 12.35 24.45 -1.76
CA SER A 185 11.78 24.63 -3.09
C SER A 185 10.75 23.53 -3.41
N ARG A 186 9.49 23.91 -3.58
CA ARG A 186 8.43 22.97 -4.00
C ARG A 186 8.78 22.45 -5.39
N SER A 187 8.76 21.14 -5.56
CA SER A 187 8.91 20.51 -6.87
C SER A 187 7.56 20.09 -7.41
N PRO A 188 7.26 20.35 -8.68
CA PRO A 188 6.16 19.66 -9.37
C PRO A 188 6.53 18.22 -9.74
N ALA A 189 7.76 17.77 -9.44
CA ALA A 189 8.22 16.42 -9.73
C ALA A 189 7.50 15.37 -8.84
N PRO A 190 7.45 14.09 -9.27
CA PRO A 190 6.87 13.01 -8.48
C PRO A 190 7.49 12.92 -7.07
N ALA A 191 6.70 12.49 -6.09
CA ALA A 191 7.10 12.38 -4.68
C ALA A 191 8.46 11.70 -4.46
N SER A 192 8.75 10.64 -5.23
CA SER A 192 10.03 9.91 -5.15
C SER A 192 11.27 10.73 -5.56
N MET A 193 11.07 11.82 -6.32
CA MET A 193 12.12 12.76 -6.73
C MET A 193 12.13 14.02 -5.86
N ASN A 194 11.23 14.10 -4.88
CA ASN A 194 11.10 15.26 -4.03
C ASN A 194 11.96 15.22 -2.76
N SER A 195 12.83 14.22 -2.64
CA SER A 195 13.86 14.19 -1.60
C SER A 195 14.86 15.35 -1.75
N LEU A 196 15.61 15.64 -0.68
CA LEU A 196 16.73 16.59 -0.76
C LEU A 196 17.73 16.17 -1.84
N SER A 197 18.31 17.15 -2.53
CA SER A 197 19.48 16.92 -3.37
C SER A 197 20.70 16.57 -2.52
N LEU A 198 21.72 15.96 -3.11
CA LEU A 198 22.95 15.59 -2.39
C LEU A 198 23.61 16.79 -1.71
N ASP A 199 23.67 17.94 -2.38
CA ASP A 199 24.26 19.17 -1.81
C ASP A 199 23.48 19.64 -0.59
N ARG A 200 22.15 19.71 -0.69
CA ARG A 200 21.30 20.09 0.46
C ARG A 200 21.41 19.07 1.59
N PHE A 201 21.47 17.79 1.26
CA PHE A 201 21.68 16.75 2.26
C PHE A 201 23.03 16.90 2.99
N ARG A 202 24.11 17.28 2.29
CA ARG A 202 25.42 17.55 2.90
C ARG A 202 25.37 18.74 3.86
N ASP A 203 24.70 19.83 3.49
CA ASP A 203 24.55 21.00 4.37
C ASP A 203 23.78 20.66 5.65
N LEU A 204 22.64 19.97 5.51
CA LEU A 204 21.85 19.51 6.64
C LEU A 204 22.67 18.58 7.54
N ARG A 205 23.44 17.67 6.95
CA ARG A 205 24.29 16.75 7.70
C ARG A 205 25.34 17.49 8.51
N PHE A 206 25.98 18.52 7.94
CA PHE A 206 26.94 19.34 8.68
C PHE A 206 26.30 19.97 9.92
N LEU A 207 25.09 20.52 9.75
CA LEU A 207 24.30 21.11 10.83
C LEU A 207 23.96 20.10 11.93
N VAL A 208 23.48 18.91 11.56
CA VAL A 208 23.15 17.83 12.51
C VAL A 208 24.40 17.30 13.21
N HIS A 209 25.51 17.11 12.49
CA HIS A 209 26.76 16.59 13.05
C HIS A 209 27.40 17.56 14.04
N MET A 210 27.49 18.84 13.68
CA MET A 210 27.94 19.88 14.59
C MET A 210 27.08 19.96 15.84
N THR A 211 25.80 19.57 15.76
CA THR A 211 24.92 19.54 16.93
C THR A 211 25.22 18.37 17.84
N LEU A 212 25.44 17.17 17.30
CA LEU A 212 25.85 16.01 18.12
C LEU A 212 27.17 16.28 18.85
N PHE A 213 28.17 16.80 18.13
CA PHE A 213 29.50 17.05 18.68
C PHE A 213 29.46 18.13 19.77
N MET A 214 28.84 19.28 19.50
CA MET A 214 28.76 20.39 20.46
C MET A 214 27.93 20.06 21.71
N GLN A 215 27.00 19.12 21.62
CA GLN A 215 26.20 18.70 22.77
C GLN A 215 26.87 17.58 23.58
N ASN A 216 28.10 17.19 23.25
CA ASN A 216 28.81 16.04 23.83
C ASN A 216 27.95 14.76 23.84
N LEU A 217 27.04 14.63 22.88
CA LEU A 217 26.23 13.44 22.66
C LEU A 217 27.08 12.46 21.87
N VAL A 218 28.12 11.95 22.52
CA VAL A 218 29.03 10.97 21.94
C VAL A 218 28.22 9.72 21.60
N PRO A 219 28.31 9.21 20.35
CA PRO A 219 27.58 8.01 19.99
C PRO A 219 27.94 6.85 20.90
N THR A 220 26.96 6.28 21.60
CA THR A 220 27.16 5.10 22.45
C THR A 220 27.60 3.87 21.66
N ARG A 221 27.32 3.83 20.34
CA ARG A 221 27.79 2.75 19.44
C ARG A 221 27.78 3.20 17.98
N ARG A 222 28.89 2.99 17.27
CA ARG A 222 28.98 3.11 15.80
C ARG A 222 28.54 1.79 15.19
N ILE A 223 27.39 1.77 14.53
CA ILE A 223 26.92 0.59 13.81
C ILE A 223 27.24 0.78 12.33
N ARG A 224 27.89 -0.22 11.71
CA ARG A 224 28.07 -0.32 10.25
C ARG A 224 27.18 -1.44 9.76
N GLU A 225 26.07 -1.12 9.11
CA GLU A 225 25.27 -2.13 8.39
C GLU A 225 25.73 -2.21 6.92
N LEU A 226 26.03 -3.42 6.47
CA LEU A 226 26.31 -3.73 5.06
C LEU A 226 24.98 -3.89 4.33
N VAL A 227 24.72 -3.09 3.30
CA VAL A 227 23.59 -3.29 2.40
C VAL A 227 24.07 -4.11 1.21
N VAL A 228 23.45 -5.27 0.97
CA VAL A 228 23.79 -6.14 -0.17
C VAL A 228 23.16 -5.57 -1.46
N GLY A 229 23.99 -5.23 -2.45
CA GLY A 229 23.62 -4.68 -3.76
C GLY A 229 24.63 -5.07 -4.86
N SER A 230 24.26 -4.90 -6.14
CA SER A 230 25.11 -5.30 -7.28
C SER A 230 26.39 -4.47 -7.39
N PRO A 231 27.45 -4.98 -8.06
CA PRO A 231 28.78 -4.35 -8.08
C PRO A 231 28.83 -2.88 -8.54
N ASP A 232 27.92 -2.48 -9.43
CA ASP A 232 27.88 -1.11 -10.01
C ASP A 232 26.97 -0.13 -9.25
N ASP A 233 26.40 -0.53 -8.11
CA ASP A 233 25.50 0.33 -7.33
C ASP A 233 26.30 1.10 -6.27
N GLU A 234 26.39 2.44 -6.41
CA GLU A 234 26.93 3.36 -5.38
C GLU A 234 26.19 3.23 -4.02
N SER A 235 25.15 2.40 -3.95
CA SER A 235 24.46 1.94 -2.74
C SER A 235 25.30 1.10 -1.78
N ARG A 236 26.59 0.81 -2.06
CA ARG A 236 27.59 0.38 -1.06
C ARG A 236 27.97 1.49 -0.07
N THR A 237 27.01 2.30 0.37
CA THR A 237 27.21 3.17 1.52
C THR A 237 26.97 2.33 2.77
N PHE A 238 28.04 2.04 3.53
CA PHE A 238 27.89 1.59 4.90
C PHE A 238 26.88 2.52 5.59
N ARG A 239 25.75 2.00 6.07
CA ARG A 239 24.84 2.79 6.88
C ARG A 239 25.53 3.05 8.21
N LEU A 240 26.19 4.19 8.28
CA LEU A 240 26.73 4.70 9.52
C LEU A 240 25.54 5.20 10.34
N ALA A 241 25.30 4.58 11.49
CA ALA A 241 24.27 4.99 12.42
C ALA A 241 24.84 5.23 13.82
N TYR A 242 24.28 6.22 14.51
CA TYR A 242 24.58 6.56 15.89
C TYR A 242 23.32 6.52 16.73
N SER A 243 23.43 5.94 17.92
CA SER A 243 22.32 5.88 18.87
C SER A 243 22.34 7.10 19.77
N VAL A 244 21.19 7.77 19.88
CA VAL A 244 20.94 8.87 20.82
C VAL A 244 19.86 8.39 21.78
N THR A 245 20.16 8.40 23.07
CA THR A 245 19.21 7.97 24.12
C THR A 245 18.08 9.00 24.26
N ALA A 246 16.90 8.52 24.66
CA ALA A 246 15.69 9.34 24.75
C ALA A 246 15.86 10.60 25.61
N GLU A 247 16.62 10.52 26.70
CA GLU A 247 16.90 11.62 27.64
C GLU A 247 17.54 12.86 26.96
N PHE A 248 18.31 12.65 25.87
CA PHE A 248 18.99 13.73 25.16
C PHE A 248 18.24 14.22 23.93
N LEU A 249 17.15 13.56 23.52
CA LEU A 249 16.46 13.88 22.27
C LEU A 249 15.83 15.27 22.26
N SER A 250 15.33 15.74 23.41
CA SER A 250 14.79 17.09 23.55
C SER A 250 15.85 18.15 23.23
N ARG A 251 16.98 18.09 23.94
CA ARG A 251 18.12 19.03 23.75
C ARG A 251 18.73 18.92 22.36
N PHE A 252 18.90 17.70 21.86
CA PHE A 252 19.40 17.43 20.52
C PHE A 252 18.52 18.07 19.45
N TRP A 253 17.22 17.78 19.45
CA TRP A 253 16.29 18.28 18.43
C TRP A 253 16.12 19.78 18.50
N ALA A 254 15.99 20.35 19.71
CA ALA A 254 15.90 21.81 19.88
C ALA A 254 17.10 22.54 19.26
N SER A 255 18.32 22.00 19.44
CA SER A 255 19.53 22.58 18.87
C SER A 255 19.59 22.41 17.33
N VAL A 256 19.10 21.29 16.79
CA VAL A 256 18.94 21.12 15.33
C VAL A 256 17.96 22.15 14.77
N VAL A 257 16.80 22.34 15.39
CA VAL A 257 15.79 23.32 14.96
C VAL A 257 16.34 24.74 15.01
N GLN A 258 17.00 25.11 16.11
CA GLN A 258 17.60 26.44 16.27
C GLN A 258 18.60 26.74 15.15
N LYS A 259 19.52 25.81 14.88
CA LYS A 259 20.50 26.00 13.80
C LYS A 259 19.84 25.99 12.43
N ALA A 260 18.83 25.14 12.20
CA ALA A 260 18.11 25.09 10.92
C ALA A 260 17.38 26.40 10.63
N ASN A 261 16.79 27.03 11.66
CA ASN A 261 16.13 28.32 11.57
C ASN A 261 17.09 29.49 11.29
N LEU A 262 18.35 29.39 11.75
CA LEU A 262 19.38 30.39 11.51
C LEU A 262 20.14 30.15 10.20
N HIS A 263 20.15 28.92 9.69
CA HIS A 263 20.92 28.57 8.50
C HIS A 263 20.34 29.25 7.26
N ARG A 264 21.24 29.79 6.44
CA ARG A 264 20.91 30.53 5.22
C ARG A 264 21.65 29.91 4.06
N ILE A 265 20.96 29.81 2.93
CA ILE A 265 21.48 29.20 1.71
C ILE A 265 21.42 30.23 0.60
N GLU A 266 22.54 30.39 -0.10
CA GLU A 266 22.57 31.13 -1.35
C GLU A 266 22.01 30.28 -2.49
N THR A 267 21.04 30.83 -3.20
CA THR A 267 20.50 30.23 -4.41
C THR A 267 21.42 30.50 -5.60
N ARG A 268 21.24 29.77 -6.70
CA ARG A 268 21.94 30.04 -7.97
C ARG A 268 21.69 31.46 -8.53
N ARG A 269 20.67 32.16 -8.02
CA ARG A 269 20.32 33.54 -8.40
C ARG A 269 20.94 34.59 -7.46
N GLY A 270 21.77 34.17 -6.50
CA GLY A 270 22.37 35.06 -5.49
C GLY A 270 21.45 35.43 -4.34
N GLU A 271 20.20 34.94 -4.31
CA GLU A 271 19.27 35.21 -3.22
C GLU A 271 19.58 34.33 -2.00
N THR A 272 19.53 34.91 -0.80
CA THR A 272 19.67 34.19 0.46
C THR A 272 18.31 33.71 0.97
N VAL A 273 18.15 32.39 1.15
CA VAL A 273 16.88 31.79 1.59
C VAL A 273 17.03 30.97 2.86
N ALA A 274 15.97 30.95 3.67
CA ALA A 274 15.87 30.17 4.91
C ALA A 274 15.33 28.75 4.64
N TYR A 275 16.04 27.98 3.81
CA TYR A 275 15.56 26.71 3.26
C TYR A 275 15.13 25.68 4.32
N TYR A 276 15.89 25.53 5.42
CA TYR A 276 15.62 24.55 6.47
C TYR A 276 14.74 25.07 7.62
N GLN A 277 14.24 26.30 7.50
CA GLN A 277 13.47 26.91 8.58
C GLN A 277 12.19 26.12 8.88
N ASN A 278 11.90 25.98 10.17
CA ASN A 278 10.76 25.26 10.74
C ASN A 278 10.66 23.80 10.26
N PRO A 279 11.70 22.96 10.50
CA PRO A 279 11.66 21.57 10.09
C PRO A 279 10.55 20.83 10.85
N ARG A 280 9.85 19.92 10.16
CA ARG A 280 8.74 19.14 10.73
C ARG A 280 9.05 17.65 10.72
N LEU A 281 8.64 16.93 11.76
CA LEU A 281 8.89 15.50 11.92
C LEU A 281 7.67 14.66 11.57
N LEU A 282 7.93 13.55 10.89
CA LEU A 282 6.97 12.47 10.67
C LEU A 282 7.60 11.15 11.09
N PHE A 283 6.94 10.42 12.00
CA PHE A 283 7.30 9.04 12.29
C PHE A 283 6.38 8.12 11.50
N GLN A 284 6.95 7.14 10.81
CA GLN A 284 6.21 6.31 9.88
C GLN A 284 6.59 4.83 10.05
N ALA A 285 5.58 3.97 10.09
CA ALA A 285 5.73 2.53 10.07
C ALA A 285 4.68 1.89 9.14
N HIS A 286 5.04 0.78 8.49
CA HIS A 286 4.25 0.11 7.45
C HIS A 286 4.37 -1.41 7.56
N ASP A 287 3.47 -2.11 6.87
CA ASP A 287 3.42 -3.58 6.79
C ASP A 287 3.23 -4.24 8.16
N LEU A 288 2.43 -3.60 9.01
CA LEU A 288 2.21 -4.00 10.40
C LEU A 288 1.01 -4.93 10.57
N LYS A 289 0.34 -5.27 9.46
CA LYS A 289 -0.89 -6.08 9.45
C LYS A 289 -0.76 -7.37 10.26
N ASN A 290 0.40 -8.05 10.24
CA ASN A 290 0.63 -9.28 10.99
C ASN A 290 0.99 -9.05 12.46
N VAL A 291 1.57 -7.89 12.78
CA VAL A 291 1.92 -7.53 14.16
C VAL A 291 0.66 -7.32 15.00
N PHE A 292 -0.33 -6.62 14.43
CA PHE A 292 -1.56 -6.24 15.11
C PHE A 292 -2.77 -7.13 14.78
N ALA A 293 -2.56 -8.25 14.07
CA ALA A 293 -3.62 -9.16 13.68
C ALA A 293 -4.32 -9.75 14.93
N ARG A 294 -5.60 -9.42 15.14
CA ARG A 294 -6.42 -9.99 16.23
C ARG A 294 -7.83 -10.33 15.76
N PRO A 295 -8.56 -11.22 16.45
CA PRO A 295 -9.95 -11.53 16.13
C PRO A 295 -10.90 -10.33 16.20
N SER A 296 -10.66 -9.36 17.10
CA SER A 296 -11.49 -8.16 17.26
C SER A 296 -10.70 -6.86 17.02
N LEU A 297 -11.38 -5.81 16.56
CA LEU A 297 -10.78 -4.50 16.38
C LEU A 297 -10.28 -3.92 17.71
N GLN A 298 -11.04 -4.13 18.79
CA GLN A 298 -10.64 -3.68 20.12
C GLN A 298 -9.30 -4.27 20.54
N GLU A 299 -9.11 -5.58 20.40
CA GLU A 299 -7.84 -6.21 20.75
C GLU A 299 -6.68 -5.67 19.91
N SER A 300 -6.87 -5.45 18.60
CA SER A 300 -5.87 -4.84 17.73
C SER A 300 -5.50 -3.42 18.19
N LEU A 301 -6.49 -2.59 18.54
CA LEU A 301 -6.28 -1.21 18.96
C LEU A 301 -5.70 -1.10 20.38
N VAL A 302 -6.11 -1.98 21.31
CA VAL A 302 -5.52 -2.09 22.65
C VAL A 302 -4.06 -2.49 22.54
N LEU A 303 -3.73 -3.48 21.70
CA LEU A 303 -2.34 -3.86 21.45
C LEU A 303 -1.53 -2.70 20.85
N PHE A 304 -2.09 -1.98 19.88
CA PHE A 304 -1.46 -0.78 19.33
C PHE A 304 -1.20 0.28 20.42
N ARG A 305 -2.18 0.55 21.30
CA ARG A 305 -2.02 1.47 22.43
C ARG A 305 -0.88 1.02 23.34
N ASP A 306 -0.89 -0.23 23.76
CA ASP A 306 0.02 -0.75 24.78
C ASP A 306 1.44 -0.94 24.26
N TYR A 307 1.63 -1.23 22.97
CA TYR A 307 2.96 -1.49 22.40
C TYR A 307 3.57 -0.26 21.72
N ILE A 308 2.74 0.61 21.14
CA ILE A 308 3.21 1.77 20.38
C ILE A 308 3.05 3.05 21.18
N LEU A 309 1.83 3.37 21.62
CA LEU A 309 1.59 4.65 22.32
C LEU A 309 2.25 4.69 23.70
N ALA A 310 2.36 3.55 24.39
CA ALA A 310 3.09 3.48 25.66
C ALA A 310 4.58 3.88 25.54
N GLY A 311 5.20 3.60 24.39
CA GLY A 311 6.59 3.96 24.11
C GLY A 311 6.80 5.41 23.63
N LEU A 312 5.73 6.21 23.56
CA LEU A 312 5.72 7.57 23.06
C LEU A 312 5.14 8.56 24.06
N ASP A 313 5.54 9.82 23.94
CA ASP A 313 4.99 10.92 24.72
C ASP A 313 3.86 11.64 23.96
N PRO A 314 2.58 11.47 24.38
CA PRO A 314 1.44 12.01 23.65
C PRO A 314 1.44 13.55 23.61
N GLU A 315 2.03 14.23 24.59
CA GLU A 315 2.12 15.70 24.59
C GLU A 315 3.00 16.23 23.44
N GLN A 316 3.96 15.42 23.01
CA GLN A 316 4.88 15.72 21.92
C GLN A 316 4.37 15.22 20.56
N LEU A 317 3.19 14.61 20.52
CA LEU A 317 2.50 14.26 19.28
C LEU A 317 1.42 15.31 18.98
N ALA A 318 1.37 15.79 17.75
CA ALA A 318 0.23 16.55 17.26
C ALA A 318 -0.84 15.54 16.81
N LEU A 319 -1.77 15.15 17.70
CA LEU A 319 -2.71 14.05 17.43
C LEU A 319 -3.60 14.30 16.20
N GLN A 320 -3.94 15.56 15.88
CA GLN A 320 -4.68 15.91 14.65
C GLN A 320 -3.85 15.67 13.37
N SER A 321 -2.53 15.55 13.51
CA SER A 321 -1.58 15.21 12.45
C SER A 321 -1.18 13.74 12.45
N CYS A 322 -1.85 12.90 13.24
CA CYS A 322 -1.56 11.48 13.36
C CYS A 322 -2.65 10.64 12.67
N TRP A 323 -2.23 9.59 11.97
CA TRP A 323 -3.10 8.78 11.11
C TRP A 323 -2.81 7.29 11.26
N LEU A 324 -3.84 6.48 11.07
CA LEU A 324 -3.81 5.03 11.22
C LEU A 324 -4.53 4.36 10.04
N ASP A 325 -3.87 3.42 9.37
CA ASP A 325 -4.57 2.50 8.46
C ASP A 325 -5.06 1.31 9.27
N VAL A 326 -6.38 1.21 9.45
CA VAL A 326 -7.05 0.07 10.09
C VAL A 326 -7.64 -0.81 9.00
N GLY A 327 -7.38 -2.12 9.08
CA GLY A 327 -7.86 -3.08 8.11
C GLY A 327 -8.50 -4.31 8.72
N MET A 328 -9.19 -5.06 7.86
CA MET A 328 -9.64 -6.41 8.17
C MET A 328 -9.33 -7.36 7.02
N ARG A 329 -9.11 -8.64 7.35
CA ARG A 329 -8.83 -9.72 6.41
C ARG A 329 -9.79 -10.87 6.64
N ASP A 330 -10.52 -11.23 5.61
CA ASP A 330 -11.38 -12.42 5.59
C ASP A 330 -10.66 -13.53 4.82
N HIS A 331 -10.66 -14.74 5.36
CA HIS A 331 -10.07 -15.93 4.76
C HIS A 331 -10.86 -17.18 5.10
N VAL A 332 -10.76 -18.21 4.26
CA VAL A 332 -11.33 -19.53 4.57
C VAL A 332 -10.49 -20.18 5.67
N SER A 333 -11.15 -20.52 6.76
CA SER A 333 -10.55 -21.19 7.92
C SER A 333 -10.44 -22.70 7.72
N ARG A 334 -9.40 -23.26 8.35
CA ARG A 334 -9.07 -24.70 8.29
C ARG A 334 -9.84 -25.55 9.31
N GLN A 335 -10.56 -24.94 10.25
CA GLN A 335 -11.28 -25.69 11.29
C GLN A 335 -12.66 -26.12 10.77
N ARG A 336 -12.87 -27.43 10.70
CA ARG A 336 -14.23 -28.01 10.81
C ARG A 336 -14.64 -27.96 12.29
N HIS A 337 -15.89 -27.63 12.56
CA HIS A 337 -16.45 -27.63 13.91
C HIS A 337 -16.11 -28.92 14.67
N GLY A 338 -15.52 -28.80 15.88
CA GLY A 338 -15.40 -29.89 16.84
C GLY A 338 -14.11 -30.73 16.83
N GLN A 339 -13.10 -30.41 16.02
CA GLN A 339 -11.83 -31.15 16.03
C GLN A 339 -10.67 -30.30 16.57
N THR A 340 -10.03 -30.79 17.64
CA THR A 340 -8.71 -30.30 18.09
C THR A 340 -7.70 -30.46 16.97
N PRO A 341 -6.83 -29.47 16.69
CA PRO A 341 -5.83 -29.59 15.65
C PRO A 341 -4.89 -30.73 16.02
N SER A 342 -4.93 -31.84 15.29
CA SER A 342 -3.95 -32.90 15.48
C SER A 342 -2.63 -32.41 14.86
N GLN A 343 -1.50 -32.61 15.55
CA GLN A 343 -0.19 -32.20 15.02
C GLN A 343 0.20 -32.93 13.72
N ASN A 344 -0.60 -33.94 13.31
CA ASN A 344 -0.41 -34.73 12.10
C ASN A 344 -1.20 -34.24 10.87
N ASP A 345 -2.02 -33.18 10.97
CA ASP A 345 -2.78 -32.62 9.81
C ASP A 345 -1.91 -31.84 8.80
N GLN A 346 -0.58 -31.97 8.85
CA GLN A 346 0.31 -31.38 7.84
C GLN A 346 0.24 -32.11 6.48
N GLN A 347 -0.45 -33.25 6.39
CA GLN A 347 -0.52 -34.09 5.18
C GLN A 347 -1.92 -34.30 4.60
N SER A 348 -2.99 -33.74 5.21
CA SER A 348 -4.29 -33.73 4.55
C SER A 348 -4.25 -32.70 3.41
N HIS A 349 -4.19 -33.19 2.16
CA HIS A 349 -4.37 -32.40 0.94
C HIS A 349 -5.76 -31.77 0.91
N HIS A 350 -5.96 -30.66 1.63
CA HIS A 350 -7.18 -29.87 1.56
C HIS A 350 -7.12 -28.87 0.42
N GLU A 351 -8.24 -28.76 -0.30
CA GLU A 351 -8.37 -27.94 -1.50
C GLU A 351 -8.12 -26.45 -1.19
N PRO A 352 -7.32 -25.76 -2.01
CA PRO A 352 -7.00 -24.37 -1.76
C PRO A 352 -8.14 -23.40 -2.09
N TRP A 353 -8.34 -22.41 -1.22
CA TRP A 353 -9.41 -21.43 -1.37
C TRP A 353 -8.90 -20.04 -1.71
N THR A 354 -9.54 -19.40 -2.69
CA THR A 354 -9.28 -18.01 -3.07
C THR A 354 -10.58 -17.22 -3.02
N LEU A 355 -10.62 -16.19 -2.16
CA LEU A 355 -11.71 -15.22 -2.12
C LEU A 355 -11.37 -14.04 -3.05
N LEU A 356 -12.31 -13.60 -3.88
CA LEU A 356 -12.12 -12.46 -4.78
C LEU A 356 -13.29 -11.48 -4.72
N TRP A 357 -13.01 -10.19 -4.60
CA TRP A 357 -14.06 -9.16 -4.59
C TRP A 357 -14.87 -9.13 -5.89
N LYS A 358 -16.20 -9.12 -5.77
CA LYS A 358 -17.15 -8.87 -6.87
C LYS A 358 -17.12 -7.40 -7.25
N SER A 359 -16.80 -7.11 -8.51
CA SER A 359 -16.62 -5.74 -9.03
C SER A 359 -17.88 -4.87 -8.91
N ALA A 360 -19.07 -5.46 -9.04
CA ALA A 360 -20.33 -4.75 -8.83
C ALA A 360 -20.54 -4.36 -7.35
N CYS A 361 -20.15 -5.25 -6.42
CA CYS A 361 -20.20 -4.97 -4.98
C CYS A 361 -19.24 -3.84 -4.60
N CYS A 362 -18.05 -3.78 -5.23
CA CYS A 362 -17.12 -2.66 -5.07
C CYS A 362 -17.74 -1.29 -5.44
N ARG A 363 -18.56 -1.22 -6.50
CA ARG A 363 -19.27 0.02 -6.88
C ARG A 363 -20.34 0.38 -5.86
N HIS A 364 -21.09 -0.60 -5.38
CA HIS A 364 -22.09 -0.39 -4.33
C HIS A 364 -21.44 0.09 -3.02
N LEU A 365 -20.32 -0.52 -2.62
CA LEU A 365 -19.53 -0.09 -1.46
C LEU A 365 -19.09 1.37 -1.57
N HIS A 366 -18.69 1.82 -2.76
CA HIS A 366 -18.38 3.23 -2.98
C HIS A 366 -19.60 4.13 -2.77
N GLY A 367 -20.76 3.78 -3.35
CA GLY A 367 -22.00 4.53 -3.16
C GLY A 367 -22.35 4.68 -1.67
N ARG A 368 -22.26 3.59 -0.90
CA ARG A 368 -22.47 3.60 0.56
C ARG A 368 -21.47 4.51 1.27
N LEU A 369 -20.19 4.40 0.96
CA LEU A 369 -19.16 5.24 1.56
C LEU A 369 -19.39 6.73 1.26
N SER A 370 -19.71 7.08 0.01
CA SER A 370 -19.99 8.46 -0.40
C SER A 370 -21.24 9.03 0.30
N ALA A 371 -22.23 8.19 0.60
CA ALA A 371 -23.43 8.60 1.33
C ALA A 371 -23.18 8.87 2.83
N ILE A 372 -22.11 8.34 3.43
CA ILE A 372 -21.78 8.58 4.84
C ILE A 372 -21.32 10.03 5.07
N ALA A 373 -20.55 10.59 4.13
CA ALA A 373 -19.99 11.94 4.21
C ALA A 373 -20.07 12.64 2.83
N PRO A 374 -21.27 13.07 2.39
CA PRO A 374 -21.48 13.63 1.05
C PRO A 374 -20.70 14.93 0.81
N GLU A 375 -20.45 15.71 1.86
CA GLU A 375 -19.70 16.97 1.82
C GLU A 375 -18.20 16.79 1.54
N ALA A 376 -17.67 15.57 1.72
CA ALA A 376 -16.27 15.22 1.50
C ALA A 376 -16.17 14.16 0.39
N PRO A 377 -16.31 14.55 -0.89
CA PRO A 377 -16.42 13.60 -1.99
C PRO A 377 -15.16 12.74 -2.14
N LEU A 378 -15.40 11.47 -2.46
CA LEU A 378 -14.36 10.47 -2.69
C LEU A 378 -14.11 10.27 -4.19
N ASP A 379 -12.85 10.33 -4.61
CA ASP A 379 -12.39 9.93 -5.94
C ASP A 379 -12.10 8.42 -5.94
N ALA A 380 -12.91 7.65 -6.67
CA ALA A 380 -12.83 6.20 -6.74
C ALA A 380 -12.12 5.70 -8.00
N LYS A 381 -11.24 4.73 -7.81
CA LYS A 381 -10.60 3.93 -8.85
C LYS A 381 -11.01 2.47 -8.69
N TYR A 382 -11.46 1.89 -9.80
CA TYR A 382 -11.81 0.48 -9.89
C TYR A 382 -10.77 -0.20 -10.76
N TYR A 383 -10.15 -1.25 -10.24
CA TYR A 383 -9.24 -2.07 -11.03
C TYR A 383 -9.90 -3.43 -11.23
N ARG A 384 -10.11 -3.78 -12.49
CA ARG A 384 -10.56 -5.12 -12.87
C ARG A 384 -9.36 -5.94 -13.28
N SER A 385 -9.38 -7.22 -12.95
CA SER A 385 -8.43 -8.16 -13.55
C SER A 385 -8.73 -8.23 -15.05
N SER A 386 -7.71 -8.14 -15.90
CA SER A 386 -7.87 -8.31 -17.35
C SER A 386 -8.38 -9.70 -17.71
N LEU A 387 -8.21 -10.68 -16.81
CA LEU A 387 -8.63 -12.06 -17.00
C LEU A 387 -10.06 -12.31 -16.51
N LEU A 388 -10.56 -11.52 -15.56
CA LEU A 388 -11.82 -11.80 -14.86
C LEU A 388 -12.84 -10.68 -15.10
N ARG A 389 -14.01 -11.01 -15.65
CA ARG A 389 -15.09 -10.05 -15.89
C ARG A 389 -15.63 -9.45 -14.58
N ASP A 390 -15.88 -10.34 -13.63
CA ASP A 390 -16.72 -10.05 -12.47
C ASP A 390 -15.92 -9.69 -11.22
N ALA A 391 -14.60 -9.93 -11.21
CA ALA A 391 -13.75 -9.66 -10.07
C ALA A 391 -13.03 -8.31 -10.21
N GLY A 392 -12.96 -7.54 -9.13
CA GLY A 392 -12.27 -6.26 -9.15
C GLY A 392 -12.03 -5.68 -7.78
N ILE A 393 -10.94 -4.93 -7.66
CA ILE A 393 -10.56 -4.23 -6.43
C ILE A 393 -11.03 -2.77 -6.48
N TYR A 394 -11.13 -2.20 -5.29
CA TYR A 394 -11.64 -0.87 -5.05
C TYR A 394 -10.59 -0.04 -4.30
N TYR A 395 -10.41 1.19 -4.75
CA TYR A 395 -9.64 2.21 -4.07
C TYR A 395 -10.39 3.52 -4.14
N ALA A 396 -10.56 4.22 -3.03
CA ALA A 396 -11.07 5.58 -3.01
C ALA A 396 -10.27 6.45 -2.06
N LYS A 397 -10.16 7.73 -2.39
CA LYS A 397 -9.49 8.75 -1.58
C LYS A 397 -10.30 10.04 -1.57
N ALA A 398 -10.20 10.83 -0.51
CA ALA A 398 -10.80 12.16 -0.48
C ALA A 398 -10.30 13.01 -1.65
N LYS A 399 -11.20 13.80 -2.23
CA LYS A 399 -10.86 14.83 -3.20
C LYS A 399 -10.55 16.13 -2.44
N SER A 400 -9.28 16.52 -2.43
CA SER A 400 -8.88 17.83 -1.91
C SER A 400 -9.32 18.92 -2.88
N THR A 401 -10.03 19.91 -2.36
CA THR A 401 -10.57 21.08 -3.08
C THR A 401 -10.39 22.31 -2.21
N LYS A 402 -10.63 23.52 -2.75
CA LYS A 402 -10.54 24.77 -1.95
C LYS A 402 -11.47 24.76 -0.72
N SER A 403 -12.59 24.06 -0.78
CA SER A 403 -13.62 24.03 0.27
C SER A 403 -13.57 22.76 1.13
N SER A 404 -12.82 21.73 0.73
CA SER A 404 -12.77 20.45 1.44
C SER A 404 -11.37 19.86 1.36
N ASP A 405 -10.70 19.72 2.52
CA ASP A 405 -9.41 19.05 2.63
C ASP A 405 -9.35 18.14 3.88
N PRO A 406 -10.03 16.98 3.85
CA PRO A 406 -10.12 16.10 5.02
C PRO A 406 -8.78 15.61 5.56
N GLY A 407 -7.73 15.64 4.75
CA GLY A 407 -6.37 15.25 5.15
C GLY A 407 -5.62 16.31 5.95
N HIS A 408 -6.09 17.55 5.99
CA HIS A 408 -5.45 18.65 6.70
C HIS A 408 -5.85 18.65 8.19
N PRO A 409 -4.90 18.84 9.14
CA PRO A 409 -5.18 18.72 10.58
C PRO A 409 -6.16 19.78 11.10
N GLU A 410 -6.21 20.94 10.47
CA GLU A 410 -7.12 22.05 10.82
C GLU A 410 -8.50 21.92 10.14
N PHE A 411 -8.69 20.92 9.28
CA PHE A 411 -9.98 20.71 8.64
C PHE A 411 -10.95 20.04 9.61
N ASN A 412 -11.96 20.81 10.04
CA ASN A 412 -12.93 20.40 11.06
C ASN A 412 -14.28 19.97 10.47
N SER A 413 -14.34 19.62 9.18
CA SER A 413 -15.56 19.03 8.61
C SER A 413 -15.44 17.51 8.53
N GLN A 414 -16.59 16.84 8.58
CA GLN A 414 -16.68 15.40 8.47
C GLN A 414 -16.11 14.89 7.13
N GLY A 415 -15.43 13.74 7.16
CA GLY A 415 -14.91 13.16 5.92
C GLY A 415 -14.24 11.80 6.08
N ILE A 416 -14.05 11.14 4.93
CA ILE A 416 -13.36 9.86 4.83
C ILE A 416 -12.09 10.08 4.02
N ILE A 417 -10.94 9.72 4.59
CA ILE A 417 -9.63 10.00 3.99
C ILE A 417 -9.36 9.11 2.79
N ARG A 418 -9.46 7.80 3.02
CA ARG A 418 -9.10 6.77 2.04
C ARG A 418 -9.72 5.45 2.46
N ALA A 419 -10.23 4.70 1.49
CA ALA A 419 -10.76 3.36 1.67
C ALA A 419 -10.28 2.43 0.53
N LYS A 420 -10.02 1.17 0.85
CA LYS A 420 -9.54 0.16 -0.10
C LYS A 420 -10.25 -1.17 0.14
N ALA A 421 -10.58 -1.89 -0.92
CA ALA A 421 -10.94 -3.31 -0.87
C ALA A 421 -10.14 -4.06 -1.94
N TYR A 422 -9.31 -5.03 -1.54
CA TYR A 422 -8.41 -5.75 -2.45
C TYR A 422 -8.16 -7.20 -2.02
N ASN A 423 -7.60 -8.00 -2.92
CA ASN A 423 -7.32 -9.42 -2.66
C ASN A 423 -5.96 -9.59 -1.94
N CYS A 424 -5.87 -10.51 -0.99
CA CYS A 424 -4.68 -10.80 -0.20
C CYS A 424 -3.62 -11.59 -0.99
N LYS A 425 -3.08 -11.00 -2.07
CA LYS A 425 -1.75 -11.26 -2.67
C LYS A 425 -1.59 -10.32 -3.87
N LYS A 426 -1.04 -9.13 -3.61
CA LYS A 426 -0.94 -8.05 -4.62
C LYS A 426 -0.16 -8.51 -5.85
N GLU A 427 0.81 -9.40 -5.65
CA GLU A 427 1.67 -9.91 -6.70
C GLU A 427 0.96 -10.91 -7.62
N LEU A 428 -0.10 -11.61 -7.21
CA LEU A 428 -0.83 -12.53 -8.12
C LEU A 428 -1.93 -11.81 -8.89
N PHE A 429 -2.62 -10.88 -8.24
CA PHE A 429 -3.86 -10.29 -8.75
C PHE A 429 -3.71 -8.83 -9.19
N GLY A 430 -2.53 -8.22 -8.99
CA GLY A 430 -2.24 -6.85 -9.38
C GLY A 430 -1.47 -6.79 -10.71
N VAL A 431 -1.88 -5.86 -11.57
CA VAL A 431 -1.09 -5.45 -12.74
C VAL A 431 -0.06 -4.43 -12.25
N ILE A 432 1.23 -4.82 -12.19
CA ILE A 432 2.27 -4.04 -11.49
C ILE A 432 2.68 -2.76 -12.26
N PHE A 433 2.33 -2.64 -13.54
CA PHE A 433 2.55 -1.44 -14.34
C PHE A 433 1.38 -1.17 -15.27
N ASN A 434 0.85 0.07 -15.25
CA ASN A 434 -0.22 0.50 -16.16
C ASN A 434 0.20 0.43 -17.63
N ASP A 435 1.51 0.52 -17.91
CA ASP A 435 2.05 0.72 -19.26
C ASP A 435 2.56 -0.59 -19.90
N TYR A 436 2.38 -1.74 -19.24
CA TYR A 436 2.90 -3.01 -19.73
C TYR A 436 1.92 -4.16 -19.55
N LYS A 437 1.63 -4.88 -20.64
CA LYS A 437 0.84 -6.10 -20.66
C LYS A 437 1.79 -7.31 -20.73
N LEU A 438 1.65 -8.26 -19.80
CA LEU A 438 2.59 -9.38 -19.55
C LEU A 438 2.95 -10.20 -20.81
N PHE A 439 2.07 -10.20 -21.82
CA PHE A 439 2.18 -11.06 -23.01
C PHE A 439 2.00 -10.32 -24.35
N SER A 440 1.62 -9.04 -24.35
CA SER A 440 1.26 -8.30 -25.58
C SER A 440 2.05 -7.00 -25.78
N SER A 441 3.17 -6.83 -25.08
CA SER A 441 3.95 -5.60 -25.17
C SER A 441 5.00 -5.69 -26.26
N GLY A 442 4.70 -5.12 -27.43
CA GLY A 442 5.63 -4.99 -28.56
C GLY A 442 6.91 -4.18 -28.26
N SER A 443 7.04 -3.64 -27.04
CA SER A 443 8.23 -2.94 -26.57
C SER A 443 9.32 -3.85 -25.99
N LEU A 444 9.03 -5.13 -25.67
CA LEU A 444 10.03 -6.04 -25.11
C LEU A 444 11.22 -6.31 -26.06
N PRO A 445 11.02 -6.50 -27.39
CA PRO A 445 12.11 -6.64 -28.35
C PRO A 445 13.06 -5.43 -28.37
N LEU A 446 12.57 -4.24 -27.98
CA LEU A 446 13.42 -3.04 -27.91
C LEU A 446 14.54 -3.19 -26.85
N LEU A 447 14.47 -4.15 -25.91
CA LEU A 447 15.62 -4.49 -25.05
C LEU A 447 16.83 -5.06 -25.82
N ALA A 448 16.74 -5.26 -27.13
CA ALA A 448 17.91 -5.50 -27.96
C ALA A 448 18.72 -4.23 -28.25
N PHE A 449 18.10 -3.04 -28.23
CA PHE A 449 18.72 -1.76 -28.60
C PHE A 449 19.42 -1.06 -27.44
N ASP A 450 20.64 -0.55 -27.61
CA ASP A 450 21.30 0.26 -26.58
C ASP A 450 20.59 1.63 -26.36
N GLU A 451 20.96 2.36 -25.30
CA GLU A 451 20.33 3.65 -24.98
C GLU A 451 20.55 4.70 -26.10
N GLY A 452 21.63 4.61 -26.87
CA GLY A 452 21.87 5.48 -28.03
C GLY A 452 20.83 5.23 -29.12
N MET A 453 20.65 3.96 -29.49
CA MET A 453 19.65 3.52 -30.46
C MET A 453 18.21 3.85 -30.02
N PHE A 454 17.91 3.82 -28.71
CA PHE A 454 16.61 4.27 -28.19
C PHE A 454 16.38 5.77 -28.37
N ASN A 455 17.41 6.58 -28.10
CA ASN A 455 17.33 8.03 -28.26
C ASN A 455 17.15 8.41 -29.74
N ASP A 456 17.79 7.69 -30.65
CA ASP A 456 17.63 7.87 -32.08
C ASP A 456 16.20 7.49 -32.54
N LEU A 457 15.68 6.34 -32.08
CA LEU A 457 14.32 5.89 -32.37
C LEU A 457 13.26 6.87 -31.83
N ALA A 458 13.49 7.42 -30.63
CA ALA A 458 12.64 8.44 -30.03
C ALA A 458 12.74 9.79 -30.76
N GLY A 459 13.91 10.12 -31.30
CA GLY A 459 14.16 11.29 -32.15
C GLY A 459 13.39 11.22 -33.48
N MET A 460 13.31 10.03 -34.09
CA MET A 460 12.59 9.82 -35.35
C MET A 460 11.06 10.02 -35.21
N ASN A 461 10.47 9.67 -34.06
CA ASN A 461 9.03 9.83 -33.83
C ASN A 461 8.59 11.29 -33.58
N ARG A 462 9.49 12.16 -33.11
CA ARG A 462 9.19 13.59 -32.89
C ARG A 462 8.87 14.35 -34.18
N ASN A 463 9.33 13.87 -35.33
CA ASN A 463 9.08 14.51 -36.62
C ASN A 463 7.70 14.18 -37.23
N ARG A 464 6.92 13.24 -36.65
CA ARG A 464 5.66 12.79 -37.27
C ARG A 464 4.38 12.91 -36.44
N GLN A 465 4.41 13.00 -35.10
CA GLN A 465 3.18 13.21 -34.32
C GLN A 465 3.39 14.05 -33.04
N ARG A 466 2.65 15.16 -32.93
CA ARG A 466 2.43 15.90 -31.67
C ARG A 466 1.44 15.09 -30.80
N ALA A 467 1.92 14.19 -29.96
CA ALA A 467 1.14 13.65 -28.84
C ALA A 467 2.06 13.14 -27.72
N PHE A 468 1.61 13.34 -26.48
CA PHE A 468 2.25 12.93 -25.23
C PHE A 468 2.24 11.39 -25.09
N THR A 469 3.19 10.69 -25.72
CA THR A 469 3.44 9.27 -25.43
C THR A 469 4.53 9.21 -24.36
N PRO A 470 4.36 8.49 -23.22
CA PRO A 470 5.45 8.32 -22.25
C PRO A 470 6.70 7.81 -22.97
N GLN A 471 7.81 8.53 -22.85
CA GLN A 471 9.09 8.15 -23.47
C GLN A 471 9.49 6.75 -22.99
N LEU A 472 9.34 5.76 -23.86
CA LEU A 472 9.86 4.41 -23.68
C LEU A 472 11.39 4.50 -23.62
N SER A 473 11.97 4.27 -22.43
CA SER A 473 13.41 4.13 -22.26
C SER A 473 13.79 2.67 -22.01
N ARG A 474 15.03 2.29 -22.38
CA ARG A 474 15.55 0.93 -22.13
C ARG A 474 15.48 0.59 -20.64
N SER A 475 15.85 1.54 -19.77
CA SER A 475 15.73 1.40 -18.32
C SER A 475 14.29 1.19 -17.82
N HIS A 476 13.30 1.79 -18.47
CA HIS A 476 11.88 1.56 -18.14
C HIS A 476 11.43 0.16 -18.54
N ILE A 477 11.75 -0.29 -19.77
CA ILE A 477 11.38 -1.63 -20.26
C ILE A 477 12.08 -2.72 -19.44
N LYS A 478 13.34 -2.52 -19.06
CA LYS A 478 14.08 -3.46 -18.21
C LYS A 478 13.45 -3.60 -16.83
N ARG A 479 12.99 -2.50 -16.22
CA ARG A 479 12.26 -2.52 -14.94
C ARG A 479 10.92 -3.26 -15.05
N ALA A 480 10.18 -3.06 -16.14
CA ALA A 480 8.95 -3.80 -16.41
C ALA A 480 9.23 -5.31 -16.54
N TRP A 481 10.24 -5.70 -17.31
CA TRP A 481 10.67 -7.10 -17.47
C TRP A 481 11.05 -7.77 -16.13
N GLU A 482 11.86 -7.10 -15.30
CA GLU A 482 12.23 -7.62 -13.98
C GLU A 482 11.03 -7.79 -13.05
N ALA A 483 10.00 -6.94 -13.16
CA ALA A 483 8.76 -7.13 -12.43
C ALA A 483 7.94 -8.33 -12.93
N ASN A 484 7.91 -8.58 -14.24
CA ASN A 484 7.25 -9.77 -14.79
C ASN A 484 7.91 -11.06 -14.32
N LYS A 485 9.25 -11.12 -14.31
CA LYS A 485 9.96 -12.28 -13.75
C LYS A 485 9.61 -12.50 -12.28
N ARG A 486 9.51 -11.44 -11.48
CA ARG A 486 9.05 -11.52 -10.09
C ARG A 486 7.60 -12.00 -9.99
N HIS A 487 6.72 -11.51 -10.87
CA HIS A 487 5.31 -11.94 -10.95
C HIS A 487 5.19 -13.43 -11.29
N LEU A 488 5.86 -13.91 -12.34
CA LEU A 488 5.88 -15.33 -12.72
C LEU A 488 6.47 -16.21 -11.62
N ARG A 489 7.53 -15.76 -10.94
CA ARG A 489 8.08 -16.44 -9.75
C ARG A 489 7.07 -16.46 -8.61
N ALA A 490 6.31 -15.38 -8.39
CA ALA A 490 5.27 -15.32 -7.36
C ALA A 490 4.10 -16.27 -7.67
N ILE A 491 3.72 -16.42 -8.95
CA ILE A 491 2.75 -17.40 -9.43
C ILE A 491 3.28 -18.83 -9.21
N SER A 492 4.49 -19.13 -9.69
CA SER A 492 5.09 -20.46 -9.56
C SER A 492 5.26 -20.87 -8.09
N SER A 493 5.71 -19.95 -7.23
CA SER A 493 5.84 -20.19 -5.78
C SER A 493 4.50 -20.19 -5.04
N ALA A 494 3.41 -19.68 -5.61
CA ALA A 494 2.08 -19.71 -5.01
C ALA A 494 1.58 -21.13 -4.76
N ARG A 495 2.06 -22.13 -5.52
CA ARG A 495 1.78 -23.55 -5.26
C ARG A 495 2.13 -23.99 -3.83
N ARG A 496 3.02 -23.26 -3.13
CA ARG A 496 3.39 -23.54 -1.73
C ARG A 496 2.44 -22.93 -0.69
N TYR A 497 1.66 -21.91 -1.05
CA TYR A 497 0.73 -21.21 -0.15
C TYR A 497 -0.54 -20.82 -0.92
N PRO A 498 -1.48 -21.75 -1.10
CA PRO A 498 -2.50 -21.61 -2.12
C PRO A 498 -3.80 -20.93 -1.63
N ASN A 499 -3.89 -20.57 -0.34
CA ASN A 499 -5.06 -19.88 0.23
C ASN A 499 -4.90 -18.36 0.19
N PHE A 500 -5.81 -17.67 -0.50
CA PHE A 500 -5.81 -16.21 -0.61
C PHE A 500 -7.12 -15.62 -0.11
N GLY A 501 -7.02 -14.77 0.92
CA GLY A 501 -8.17 -14.03 1.45
C GLY A 501 -8.44 -12.72 0.71
N ILE A 502 -9.33 -11.93 1.29
CA ILE A 502 -9.65 -10.56 0.86
C ILE A 502 -9.43 -9.59 2.00
N ARG A 503 -9.25 -8.31 1.68
CA ARG A 503 -8.95 -7.27 2.64
C ARG A 503 -9.74 -6.00 2.38
N LYS A 504 -10.20 -5.36 3.45
CA LYS A 504 -10.64 -3.96 3.46
C LYS A 504 -9.71 -3.14 4.35
N GLU A 505 -9.51 -1.87 4.03
CA GLU A 505 -8.64 -0.97 4.78
C GLU A 505 -9.12 0.47 4.66
N VAL A 506 -9.10 1.21 5.77
CA VAL A 506 -9.48 2.63 5.83
C VAL A 506 -8.45 3.41 6.64
N THR A 507 -8.13 4.62 6.17
CA THR A 507 -7.25 5.55 6.88
C THR A 507 -8.08 6.44 7.80
N PHE A 508 -7.74 6.45 9.09
CA PHE A 508 -8.43 7.18 10.14
C PHE A 508 -7.50 8.16 10.86
N ARG A 509 -8.06 9.27 11.38
CA ARG A 509 -7.35 10.21 12.25
C ARG A 509 -7.23 9.61 13.65
N LEU A 510 -6.05 9.70 14.24
CA LEU A 510 -5.73 8.95 15.47
C LEU A 510 -6.55 9.44 16.67
N ASP A 511 -6.67 10.75 16.87
CA ASP A 511 -7.45 11.34 17.98
C ASP A 511 -8.91 10.87 18.00
N VAL A 512 -9.55 10.79 16.83
CA VAL A 512 -10.93 10.30 16.70
C VAL A 512 -11.01 8.81 17.04
N ILE A 513 -10.07 7.98 16.55
CA ILE A 513 -10.05 6.55 16.86
C ILE A 513 -9.80 6.31 18.35
N LEU A 514 -8.91 7.07 18.98
CA LEU A 514 -8.63 6.95 20.41
C LEU A 514 -9.83 7.39 21.25
N ALA A 515 -10.53 8.47 20.88
CA ALA A 515 -11.77 8.88 21.52
C ALA A 515 -12.84 7.78 21.39
N THR A 516 -13.04 7.26 20.18
CA THR A 516 -14.01 6.18 19.91
C THR A 516 -13.69 4.90 20.71
N LEU A 517 -12.40 4.57 20.89
CA LEU A 517 -11.95 3.44 21.70
C LEU A 517 -12.19 3.69 23.19
N ALA A 518 -11.89 4.89 23.69
CA ALA A 518 -12.08 5.27 25.09
C ALA A 518 -13.57 5.25 25.50
N ASP A 519 -14.47 5.61 24.58
CA ASP A 519 -15.92 5.55 24.76
C ASP A 519 -16.48 4.11 24.74
N GLY A 520 -15.64 3.10 24.55
CA GLY A 520 -16.04 1.69 24.53
C GLY A 520 -16.75 1.23 23.25
N ALA A 521 -16.75 2.04 22.18
CA ALA A 521 -17.53 1.75 20.98
C ALA A 521 -17.06 0.51 20.18
N PHE A 522 -15.92 -0.09 20.55
CA PHE A 522 -15.39 -1.31 19.94
C PHE A 522 -15.47 -2.55 20.85
N GLN A 523 -16.09 -2.44 22.03
CA GLN A 523 -16.30 -3.56 22.96
C GLN A 523 -17.06 -4.68 22.24
N PRO A 524 -16.51 -5.92 22.18
CA PRO A 524 -17.14 -7.02 21.44
C PRO A 524 -18.60 -7.27 21.83
N ASP A 525 -18.93 -7.09 23.12
CA ASP A 525 -20.27 -7.28 23.67
C ASP A 525 -21.28 -6.24 23.17
N GLN A 526 -20.81 -5.05 22.79
CA GLN A 526 -21.65 -3.94 22.32
C GLN A 526 -21.58 -3.73 20.80
N ALA A 527 -20.47 -4.14 20.18
CA ALA A 527 -20.13 -3.87 18.79
C ALA A 527 -19.82 -5.17 18.02
N THR A 528 -20.87 -5.96 17.74
CA THR A 528 -20.78 -7.24 17.03
C THR A 528 -20.16 -7.15 15.62
N HIS A 529 -20.21 -5.98 14.99
CA HIS A 529 -19.65 -5.72 13.66
C HIS A 529 -18.11 -5.57 13.66
N THR A 530 -17.50 -5.28 14.82
CA THR A 530 -16.04 -5.16 15.02
C THR A 530 -15.44 -6.26 15.90
N GLY A 531 -16.29 -7.12 16.49
CA GLY A 531 -15.87 -8.28 17.26
C GLY A 531 -15.32 -9.44 16.39
N PRO A 532 -14.99 -10.57 17.04
CA PRO A 532 -14.62 -11.81 16.36
C PRO A 532 -15.69 -12.23 15.35
N MET A 533 -15.26 -12.75 14.21
CA MET A 533 -16.16 -13.24 13.17
C MET A 533 -15.65 -14.57 12.63
N MET A 534 -16.54 -15.57 12.74
CA MET A 534 -16.48 -16.87 12.11
C MET A 534 -17.88 -17.15 11.56
N GLN A 535 -17.99 -17.50 10.28
CA GLN A 535 -19.28 -17.70 9.62
C GLN A 535 -19.18 -18.79 8.57
N GLU A 536 -20.16 -19.69 8.58
CA GLU A 536 -20.36 -20.64 7.49
C GLU A 536 -21.06 -19.96 6.33
N VAL A 537 -20.48 -20.09 5.14
CA VAL A 537 -21.00 -19.57 3.88
C VAL A 537 -21.37 -20.75 3.00
N MET A 538 -22.66 -20.84 2.68
CA MET A 538 -23.17 -21.84 1.74
C MET A 538 -22.79 -21.43 0.31
N LEU A 539 -22.24 -22.38 -0.46
CA LEU A 539 -21.85 -22.14 -1.85
C LEU A 539 -23.00 -22.29 -2.85
N ASP A 540 -24.14 -22.82 -2.40
CA ASP A 540 -25.33 -23.04 -3.23
C ASP A 540 -25.83 -21.72 -3.87
N PRO A 541 -25.79 -21.60 -5.21
CA PRO A 541 -26.23 -20.40 -5.93
C PRO A 541 -27.74 -20.14 -5.86
N THR A 542 -28.54 -21.09 -5.35
CA THR A 542 -29.99 -20.99 -5.18
C THR A 542 -30.42 -20.51 -3.80
N SER A 543 -29.49 -20.45 -2.83
CA SER A 543 -29.75 -19.93 -1.49
C SER A 543 -30.05 -18.43 -1.56
N ASP A 544 -31.34 -18.10 -1.45
CA ASP A 544 -31.88 -16.77 -1.71
C ASP A 544 -31.90 -15.87 -0.47
N THR A 545 -31.11 -16.16 0.57
CA THR A 545 -31.19 -15.46 1.87
C THR A 545 -30.10 -14.41 2.11
N GLN A 546 -28.85 -14.62 1.66
CA GLN A 546 -27.72 -13.71 1.96
C GLN A 546 -26.80 -13.45 0.75
N HIS A 547 -26.29 -12.22 0.62
CA HIS A 547 -25.37 -11.84 -0.46
C HIS A 547 -24.00 -11.42 0.07
N TYR A 548 -22.96 -12.15 -0.34
CA TYR A 548 -21.58 -11.85 0.02
C TYR A 548 -20.86 -11.06 -1.10
N PRO A 549 -20.04 -10.05 -0.76
CA PRO A 549 -19.36 -9.17 -1.72
C PRO A 549 -18.13 -9.80 -2.41
N PHE A 550 -17.83 -11.07 -2.14
CA PHE A 550 -16.71 -11.85 -2.68
C PHE A 550 -17.17 -13.20 -3.23
#